data_AF-A0A6N4SMF5-F1
#
_entry.id   AF-A0A6N4SMF5-F1
#
_cell.length_a   1.000
_cell.length_b   1.000
_cell.length_c   1.000
_cell.angle_alpha   90.00
_cell.angle_beta   90.00
_cell.angle_gamma   90.00
#
_symmetry.space_group_name_H-M   'P 1'
#
loop_
_entity.id
_entity.type
_entity.pdbx_description
1 polymer ?
#
loop_
_entity_poly.entity_id
_entity_poly.type
_entity_poly.pdbx_seq_one_letter_code
_entity_poly.pdbx_strand_id
1 'polypeptide(L)'
;MFAKIMKYLMSILAGLVLTISAVAQSQKTVEVVSGHAQVLQVDRQGMQVTLSLDEKFVTKNWLQKLKEYGKVESEKGGYVVHGATISGISQACTIYSTVFSGKTGTVVFWAIDMGDGYVTEGHNHYAHAKTKLKEFALSAYIADINVQIAAAEAALNSSVKNQEKLTKQGESLKNDTQKNAKEKSDLEKKLVDNEKELKALDASEVQIENRMKEVKATDNHEEQQKLLKESLSNTNNIEKNKQQKISLENKLKENENERLKLIEDTKTNASNVTAAKEEVAKMTKALEVVKDKLKAYQ
;
A
#
# COMPACT_ATOMS: atom_id res chain seq x y z
N MET A 1 -9.65 -17.53 -0.14
CA MET A 1 -10.25 -16.27 -0.66
C MET A 1 -9.29 -15.08 -0.52
N PHE A 2 -8.70 -14.85 0.66
CA PHE A 2 -7.68 -13.81 0.91
C PHE A 2 -6.47 -13.83 -0.04
N ALA A 3 -5.89 -15.01 -0.31
CA ALA A 3 -4.74 -15.12 -1.23
C ALA A 3 -5.06 -14.75 -2.69
N LYS A 4 -6.33 -14.90 -3.12
CA LYS A 4 -6.79 -14.49 -4.46
C LYS A 4 -6.96 -12.97 -4.53
N ILE A 5 -7.54 -12.37 -3.48
CA ILE A 5 -7.73 -10.92 -3.38
C ILE A 5 -6.38 -10.19 -3.32
N MET A 6 -5.41 -10.73 -2.59
CA MET A 6 -4.06 -10.16 -2.50
C MET A 6 -3.27 -10.29 -3.80
N LYS A 7 -3.45 -11.38 -4.56
CA LYS A 7 -2.92 -11.51 -5.93
C LYS A 7 -3.55 -10.50 -6.90
N TYR A 8 -4.86 -10.27 -6.84
CA TYR A 8 -5.51 -9.26 -7.68
C TYR A 8 -5.10 -7.82 -7.32
N LEU A 9 -4.93 -7.51 -6.02
CA LEU A 9 -4.39 -6.22 -5.57
C LEU A 9 -2.93 -6.02 -5.99
N MET A 10 -2.08 -7.05 -5.90
CA MET A 10 -0.71 -6.98 -6.42
C MET A 10 -0.66 -6.87 -7.94
N SER A 11 -1.56 -7.52 -8.69
CA SER A 11 -1.62 -7.40 -10.14
C SER A 11 -2.10 -6.03 -10.61
N ILE A 12 -3.00 -5.37 -9.86
CA ILE A 12 -3.46 -4.01 -10.15
C ILE A 12 -2.38 -2.97 -9.76
N LEU A 13 -1.60 -3.23 -8.72
CA LEU A 13 -0.47 -2.36 -8.32
C LEU A 13 0.76 -2.55 -9.22
N ALA A 14 1.05 -3.78 -9.66
CA ALA A 14 2.14 -4.07 -10.60
C ALA A 14 1.85 -3.56 -12.02
N GLY A 15 0.58 -3.48 -12.43
CA GLY A 15 0.17 -2.90 -13.71
C GLY A 15 0.42 -1.39 -13.82
N LEU A 16 0.55 -0.68 -12.68
CA LEU A 16 0.85 0.76 -12.66
C LEU A 16 2.37 1.04 -12.68
N VAL A 17 3.21 0.05 -12.38
CA VAL A 17 4.66 0.22 -12.16
C VAL A 17 5.50 -0.11 -13.42
N LEU A 18 4.91 -0.66 -14.48
CA LEU A 18 5.65 -1.19 -15.64
C LEU A 18 5.79 -0.27 -16.87
N THR A 19 5.50 1.03 -16.77
CA THR A 19 5.65 1.96 -17.91
C THR A 19 6.48 3.20 -17.61
N ILE A 20 7.56 3.06 -16.84
CA ILE A 20 8.61 4.09 -16.77
C ILE A 20 9.86 3.55 -17.47
N SER A 21 9.76 3.44 -18.81
CA SER A 21 10.95 3.35 -19.64
C SER A 21 11.82 4.58 -19.37
N ALA A 22 13.06 4.34 -18.95
CA ALA A 22 14.12 5.33 -18.90
C ALA A 22 14.45 5.77 -20.34
N VAL A 23 13.60 6.60 -20.93
CA VAL A 23 13.95 7.36 -22.12
C VAL A 23 14.82 8.50 -21.63
N ALA A 24 16.07 8.57 -22.09
CA ALA A 24 16.89 9.75 -21.95
C ALA A 24 16.08 10.95 -22.47
N GLN A 25 15.51 11.74 -21.57
CA GLN A 25 14.66 12.86 -21.96
C GLN A 25 15.58 13.99 -22.39
N SER A 26 15.74 14.13 -23.71
CA SER A 26 16.11 15.42 -24.28
C SER A 26 15.13 16.46 -23.74
N GLN A 27 15.66 17.60 -23.30
CA GLN A 27 14.89 18.73 -22.81
C GLN A 27 13.82 19.06 -23.86
N LYS A 28 12.54 18.79 -23.55
CA LYS A 28 11.48 18.91 -24.53
C LYS A 28 11.29 20.40 -24.82
N THR A 29 11.82 20.87 -25.94
CA THR A 29 11.75 22.27 -26.31
C THR A 29 10.29 22.66 -26.54
N VAL A 30 9.72 23.46 -25.64
CA VAL A 30 8.40 24.07 -25.83
C VAL A 30 8.52 25.15 -26.89
N GLU A 31 7.95 24.86 -28.06
CA GLU A 31 7.91 25.77 -29.19
C GLU A 31 6.51 26.39 -29.30
N VAL A 32 6.48 27.71 -29.42
CA VAL A 32 5.28 28.49 -29.73
C VAL A 32 5.39 28.97 -31.17
N VAL A 33 4.39 28.63 -31.98
CA VAL A 33 4.35 28.93 -33.41
C VAL A 33 3.16 29.83 -33.74
N SER A 34 3.29 30.65 -34.78
CA SER A 34 2.16 31.37 -35.37
C SER A 34 1.15 30.37 -35.94
N GLY A 35 -0.13 30.68 -35.85
CA GLY A 35 -1.19 29.80 -36.33
C GLY A 35 -2.54 30.49 -36.41
N HIS A 36 -3.55 29.74 -36.83
CA HIS A 36 -4.93 30.19 -36.84
C HIS A 36 -5.82 29.06 -36.33
N ALA A 37 -6.95 29.43 -35.73
CA ALA A 37 -7.95 28.47 -35.29
C ALA A 37 -9.34 29.11 -35.29
N GLN A 38 -10.36 28.27 -35.49
CA GLN A 38 -11.74 28.69 -35.30
C GLN A 38 -12.07 28.74 -33.81
N VAL A 39 -12.39 29.95 -33.34
CA VAL A 39 -12.90 30.20 -31.99
C VAL A 39 -14.27 30.83 -32.12
N LEU A 40 -15.30 30.15 -31.60
CA LEU A 40 -16.70 30.54 -31.77
C LEU A 40 -17.11 30.69 -33.25
N GLN A 41 -16.70 29.73 -34.09
CA GLN A 41 -16.97 29.70 -35.54
C GLN A 41 -16.34 30.86 -36.34
N VAL A 42 -15.49 31.68 -35.73
CA VAL A 42 -14.71 32.72 -36.39
C VAL A 42 -13.26 32.26 -36.47
N ASP A 43 -12.68 32.28 -37.68
CA ASP A 43 -11.25 32.01 -37.87
C ASP A 43 -10.43 33.21 -37.38
N ARG A 44 -9.47 32.96 -36.50
CA ARG A 44 -8.67 34.00 -35.85
C ARG A 44 -7.20 33.70 -36.01
N GLN A 45 -6.41 34.74 -36.23
CA GLN A 45 -4.96 34.65 -36.30
C GLN A 45 -4.35 34.87 -34.92
N GLY A 46 -3.35 34.07 -34.59
CA GLY A 46 -2.69 34.13 -33.29
C GLY A 46 -1.49 33.22 -33.22
N MET A 47 -1.33 32.56 -32.08
CA MET A 47 -0.25 31.63 -31.83
C MET A 47 -0.73 30.42 -31.05
N GLN A 48 0.01 29.33 -31.18
CA GLN A 48 -0.33 28.07 -30.56
C GLN A 48 0.90 27.37 -30.00
N VAL A 49 0.65 26.52 -29.01
CA VAL A 49 1.63 25.63 -28.40
C VAL A 49 1.05 24.22 -28.33
N THR A 50 1.88 23.22 -28.62
CA THR A 50 1.47 21.81 -28.56
C THR A 50 2.11 21.16 -27.33
N LEU A 51 1.28 20.58 -26.47
CA LEU A 51 1.67 19.83 -25.30
C LEU A 51 1.39 18.35 -25.50
N SER A 52 2.33 17.47 -25.19
CA SER A 52 2.04 16.03 -25.12
C SER A 52 1.53 15.66 -23.73
N LEU A 53 0.42 16.29 -23.34
CA LEU A 53 -0.32 16.05 -22.10
C LEU A 53 -1.78 15.71 -22.44
N ASP A 54 -2.52 15.19 -21.48
CA ASP A 54 -3.95 14.90 -21.64
C ASP A 54 -4.77 16.18 -21.88
N GLU A 55 -5.72 16.12 -22.81
CA GLU A 55 -6.52 17.29 -23.20
C GLU A 55 -7.34 17.85 -22.05
N LYS A 56 -7.93 17.00 -21.20
CA LYS A 56 -8.74 17.47 -20.06
C LYS A 56 -7.85 18.17 -19.03
N PHE A 57 -6.66 17.62 -18.77
CA PHE A 57 -5.69 18.24 -17.89
C PHE A 57 -5.25 19.61 -18.41
N VAL A 58 -4.86 19.70 -19.69
CA VAL A 58 -4.45 20.95 -20.33
C VAL A 58 -5.58 21.97 -20.33
N THR A 59 -6.81 21.56 -20.70
CA THR A 59 -8.00 22.41 -20.71
C THR A 59 -8.28 23.01 -19.35
N LYS A 60 -8.25 22.20 -18.29
CA LYS A 60 -8.46 22.65 -16.91
C LYS A 60 -7.42 23.69 -16.48
N ASN A 61 -6.14 23.41 -16.72
CA ASN A 61 -5.05 24.32 -16.35
C ASN A 61 -5.08 25.61 -17.19
N TRP A 62 -5.44 25.51 -18.47
CA TRP A 62 -5.55 26.66 -19.35
C TRP A 62 -6.71 27.59 -18.95
N LEU A 63 -7.87 27.03 -18.62
CA LEU A 63 -8.99 27.78 -18.06
C LEU A 63 -8.61 28.52 -16.77
N GLN A 64 -7.81 27.90 -15.90
CA GLN A 64 -7.28 28.55 -14.71
C GLN A 64 -6.35 29.70 -15.07
N LYS A 65 -5.48 29.51 -16.09
CA LYS A 65 -4.59 30.55 -16.58
C LYS A 65 -5.35 31.75 -17.16
N LEU A 66 -6.36 31.51 -17.98
CA LEU A 66 -7.19 32.57 -18.58
C LEU A 66 -7.90 33.44 -17.53
N LYS A 67 -8.29 32.86 -16.39
CA LYS A 67 -8.90 33.60 -15.28
C LYS A 67 -7.98 34.63 -14.64
N GLU A 68 -6.67 34.51 -14.81
CA GLU A 68 -5.70 35.53 -14.37
C GLU A 68 -5.81 36.82 -15.20
N TYR A 69 -6.34 36.74 -16.42
CA TYR A 69 -6.48 37.88 -17.32
C TYR A 69 -7.86 38.55 -17.28
N GLY A 70 -8.87 37.87 -16.72
CA GLY A 70 -10.23 38.40 -16.62
C GLY A 70 -11.31 37.32 -16.51
N LYS A 71 -12.57 37.73 -16.65
CA LYS A 71 -13.71 36.80 -16.64
C LYS A 71 -13.71 35.97 -17.93
N VAL A 72 -13.64 34.65 -17.78
CA VAL A 72 -13.67 33.70 -18.91
C VAL A 72 -15.10 33.33 -19.25
N GLU A 73 -15.49 33.57 -20.49
CA GLU A 73 -16.71 33.07 -21.10
C GLU A 73 -16.37 31.84 -21.95
N SER A 74 -17.19 30.80 -21.90
CA SER A 74 -16.96 29.58 -22.68
C SER A 74 -18.19 29.22 -23.50
N GLU A 75 -17.98 28.94 -24.78
CA GLU A 75 -19.03 28.43 -25.67
C GLU A 75 -18.40 27.46 -26.67
N LYS A 76 -19.00 26.27 -26.83
CA LYS A 76 -18.62 25.24 -27.84
C LYS A 76 -17.10 24.93 -27.90
N GLY A 77 -16.42 24.92 -26.76
CA GLY A 77 -14.97 24.66 -26.67
C GLY A 77 -14.07 25.87 -26.98
N GLY A 78 -14.65 27.01 -27.35
CA GLY A 78 -13.97 28.29 -27.42
C GLY A 78 -14.08 29.06 -26.10
N TYR A 79 -13.06 29.87 -25.82
CA TYR A 79 -12.97 30.73 -24.65
C TYR A 79 -12.77 32.18 -25.07
N VAL A 80 -13.44 33.08 -24.38
CA VAL A 80 -13.33 34.53 -24.59
C VAL A 80 -13.08 35.23 -23.25
N VAL A 81 -12.16 36.18 -23.24
CA VAL A 81 -11.94 37.08 -22.10
C VAL A 81 -12.04 38.50 -22.61
N HIS A 82 -13.16 39.17 -22.31
CA HIS A 82 -13.39 40.57 -22.64
C HIS A 82 -12.71 41.50 -21.64
N GLY A 83 -12.18 42.61 -22.13
CA GLY A 83 -11.51 43.61 -21.28
C GLY A 83 -10.33 43.01 -20.50
N ALA A 84 -9.64 42.04 -21.10
CA ALA A 84 -8.54 41.33 -20.47
C ALA A 84 -7.37 42.28 -20.17
N THR A 85 -6.76 42.08 -19.01
CA THR A 85 -5.53 42.77 -18.61
C THR A 85 -4.38 41.76 -18.65
N ILE A 86 -3.41 42.01 -19.53
CA ILE A 86 -2.23 41.16 -19.69
C ILE A 86 -0.99 42.01 -19.43
N SER A 87 -0.33 41.77 -18.30
CA SER A 87 0.88 42.50 -17.91
C SER A 87 1.95 42.47 -19.00
N GLY A 88 2.42 43.64 -19.41
CA GLY A 88 3.42 43.83 -20.47
C GLY A 88 2.87 43.80 -21.90
N ILE A 89 1.55 43.67 -22.09
CA ILE A 89 0.89 43.66 -23.40
C ILE A 89 -0.22 44.71 -23.47
N SER A 90 -1.27 44.60 -22.64
CA SER A 90 -2.40 45.53 -22.66
C SER A 90 -3.13 45.58 -21.32
N GLN A 91 -3.73 46.73 -21.02
CA GLN A 91 -4.66 46.88 -19.89
C GLN A 91 -6.12 46.55 -20.29
N ALA A 92 -6.43 46.61 -21.59
CA ALA A 92 -7.72 46.23 -22.15
C ALA A 92 -7.52 45.62 -23.54
N CYS A 93 -7.81 44.34 -23.69
CA CYS A 93 -7.84 43.63 -24.96
C CYS A 93 -8.91 42.53 -24.92
N THR A 94 -9.19 41.87 -26.05
CA THR A 94 -10.01 40.65 -26.04
C THR A 94 -9.13 39.44 -26.33
N ILE A 95 -9.19 38.42 -25.46
CA ILE A 95 -8.53 37.14 -25.71
C ILE A 95 -9.54 36.18 -26.30
N TYR A 96 -9.17 35.53 -27.39
CA TYR A 96 -9.88 34.39 -27.97
C TYR A 96 -9.00 33.16 -27.89
N SER A 97 -9.53 32.04 -27.44
CA SER A 97 -8.73 30.84 -27.24
C SER A 97 -9.53 29.56 -27.41
N THR A 98 -8.83 28.47 -27.73
CA THR A 98 -9.40 27.12 -27.77
C THR A 98 -8.32 26.09 -27.42
N VAL A 99 -8.76 24.95 -26.90
CA VAL A 99 -7.91 23.79 -26.59
C VAL A 99 -8.48 22.61 -27.35
N PHE A 100 -7.64 21.91 -28.11
CA PHE A 100 -8.09 20.77 -28.93
C PHE A 100 -6.99 19.72 -29.11
N SER A 101 -7.39 18.48 -29.35
CA SER A 101 -6.47 17.41 -29.73
C SER A 101 -5.89 17.63 -31.13
N GLY A 102 -4.55 17.73 -31.21
CA GLY A 102 -3.78 17.67 -32.45
C GLY A 102 -3.15 16.30 -32.67
N LYS A 103 -2.44 16.13 -33.79
CA LYS A 103 -1.81 14.84 -34.16
C LYS A 103 -0.71 14.37 -33.19
N THR A 104 0.01 15.31 -32.57
CA THR A 104 1.20 15.05 -31.74
C THR A 104 0.99 15.40 -30.26
N GLY A 105 -0.23 15.79 -29.88
CA GLY A 105 -0.57 16.23 -28.52
C GLY A 105 -1.75 17.19 -28.51
N THR A 106 -2.05 17.75 -27.35
CA THR A 106 -3.07 18.79 -27.17
C THR A 106 -2.50 20.15 -27.57
N VAL A 107 -3.23 20.86 -28.43
CA VAL A 107 -2.90 22.20 -28.88
C VAL A 107 -3.67 23.20 -28.05
N VAL A 108 -2.97 24.21 -27.53
CA VAL A 108 -3.56 25.42 -26.96
C VAL A 108 -3.32 26.56 -27.94
N PHE A 109 -4.41 27.12 -28.44
CA PHE A 109 -4.38 28.28 -29.31
C PHE A 109 -4.88 29.51 -28.55
N TRP A 110 -4.24 30.66 -28.76
CA TRP A 110 -4.80 31.94 -28.35
C TRP A 110 -4.53 33.04 -29.39
N ALA A 111 -5.45 33.99 -29.44
CA ALA A 111 -5.36 35.22 -30.20
C ALA A 111 -5.67 36.38 -29.26
N ILE A 112 -4.87 37.44 -29.33
CA ILE A 112 -5.07 38.66 -28.56
C ILE A 112 -5.47 39.75 -29.54
N ASP A 113 -6.69 40.25 -29.41
CA ASP A 113 -7.24 41.34 -30.20
C ASP A 113 -7.11 42.65 -29.43
N MET A 114 -6.34 43.58 -30.00
CA MET A 114 -6.06 44.91 -29.42
C MET A 114 -7.08 45.97 -29.86
N GLY A 115 -8.05 45.61 -30.72
CA GLY A 115 -9.06 46.51 -31.29
C GLY A 115 -8.65 47.12 -32.63
N ASP A 116 -7.34 47.28 -32.88
CA ASP A 116 -6.75 47.69 -34.16
C ASP A 116 -6.12 46.52 -34.93
N GLY A 117 -6.05 45.34 -34.33
CA GLY A 117 -5.54 44.12 -34.94
C GLY A 117 -5.20 43.04 -33.93
N TYR A 118 -4.77 41.89 -34.45
CA TYR A 118 -4.29 40.77 -33.63
C TYR A 118 -2.79 40.88 -33.34
N VAL A 119 -2.37 40.42 -32.16
CA VAL A 119 -0.96 40.24 -31.82
C VAL A 119 -0.39 39.03 -32.57
N THR A 120 0.10 39.26 -33.79
CA THR A 120 0.75 38.27 -34.67
C THR A 120 2.22 38.62 -34.91
N GLU A 121 2.93 37.80 -35.69
CA GLU A 121 4.34 38.01 -36.00
C GLU A 121 4.57 39.40 -36.65
N GLY A 122 5.54 40.15 -36.11
CA GLY A 122 5.78 41.55 -36.47
C GLY A 122 5.13 42.57 -35.55
N HIS A 123 4.20 42.17 -34.68
CA HIS A 123 3.59 43.06 -33.68
C HIS A 123 4.55 43.33 -32.50
N ASN A 124 4.55 44.56 -31.96
CA ASN A 124 5.45 44.97 -30.86
C ASN A 124 5.31 44.12 -29.59
N HIS A 125 4.11 43.57 -29.33
CA HIS A 125 3.84 42.70 -28.18
C HIS A 125 3.96 41.20 -28.47
N TYR A 126 4.31 40.80 -29.69
CA TYR A 126 4.36 39.38 -30.08
C TYR A 126 5.32 38.57 -29.21
N ALA A 127 6.51 39.11 -28.91
CA ALA A 127 7.49 38.43 -28.06
C ALA A 127 6.96 38.22 -26.62
N HIS A 128 6.28 39.21 -26.04
CA HIS A 128 5.68 39.09 -24.71
C HIS A 128 4.54 38.07 -24.70
N ALA A 129 3.67 38.08 -25.71
CA ALA A 129 2.61 37.09 -25.86
C ALA A 129 3.19 35.67 -25.99
N LYS A 130 4.19 35.49 -26.87
CA LYS A 130 4.89 34.22 -27.05
C LYS A 130 5.47 33.69 -25.74
N THR A 131 6.10 34.56 -24.95
CA THR A 131 6.62 34.21 -23.63
C THR A 131 5.52 33.76 -22.67
N LYS A 132 4.38 34.46 -22.61
CA LYS A 132 3.25 34.07 -21.74
C LYS A 132 2.68 32.69 -22.08
N LEU A 133 2.56 32.38 -23.37
CA LEU A 133 2.08 31.06 -23.80
C LEU A 133 3.12 29.96 -23.53
N LYS A 134 4.42 30.27 -23.68
CA LYS A 134 5.52 29.36 -23.31
C LYS A 134 5.58 29.09 -21.80
N GLU A 135 5.45 30.14 -20.98
CA GLU A 135 5.37 30.06 -19.51
C GLU A 135 4.23 29.14 -19.07
N PHE A 136 3.05 29.30 -19.68
CA PHE A 136 1.92 28.42 -19.43
C PHE A 136 2.28 26.95 -19.74
N ALA A 137 2.84 26.67 -20.93
CA ALA A 137 3.15 25.30 -21.31
C ALA A 137 4.18 24.63 -20.38
N LEU A 138 5.22 25.37 -19.96
CA LEU A 138 6.17 24.90 -18.94
C LEU A 138 5.47 24.62 -17.60
N SER A 139 4.61 25.53 -17.15
CA SER A 139 3.86 25.36 -15.91
C SER A 139 2.91 24.14 -15.94
N ALA A 140 2.34 23.83 -17.10
CA ALA A 140 1.48 22.67 -17.28
C ALA A 140 2.27 21.36 -17.17
N TYR A 141 3.47 21.27 -17.75
CA TYR A 141 4.35 20.12 -17.57
C TYR A 141 4.80 19.96 -16.11
N ILE A 142 5.15 21.05 -15.43
CA ILE A 142 5.48 21.03 -14.00
C ILE A 142 4.30 20.51 -13.17
N ALA A 143 3.08 21.02 -13.45
CA ALA A 143 1.88 20.59 -12.74
C ALA A 143 1.59 19.09 -12.95
N ASP A 144 1.75 18.57 -14.17
CA ASP A 144 1.58 17.15 -14.46
C ASP A 144 2.61 16.28 -13.72
N ILE A 145 3.88 16.69 -13.74
CA ILE A 145 4.95 15.99 -12.99
C ILE A 145 4.65 16.00 -11.49
N ASN A 146 4.17 17.11 -10.94
CA ASN A 146 3.77 17.16 -9.52
C ASN A 146 2.63 16.19 -9.19
N VAL A 147 1.67 16.00 -10.09
CA VAL A 147 0.63 14.97 -9.94
C VAL A 147 1.25 13.57 -9.93
N GLN A 148 2.21 13.30 -10.83
CA GLN A 148 2.95 12.03 -10.86
C GLN A 148 3.76 11.80 -9.56
N ILE A 149 4.43 12.84 -9.04
CA ILE A 149 5.17 12.79 -7.76
C ILE A 149 4.19 12.44 -6.63
N ALA A 150 3.06 13.13 -6.53
CA ALA A 150 2.08 12.88 -5.47
C ALA A 150 1.54 11.43 -5.53
N ALA A 151 1.27 10.92 -6.73
CA ALA A 151 0.85 9.53 -6.92
C ALA A 151 1.94 8.52 -6.52
N ALA A 152 3.20 8.78 -6.88
CA ALA A 152 4.33 7.94 -6.53
C ALA A 152 4.62 7.96 -5.01
N GLU A 153 4.51 9.11 -4.35
CA GLU A 153 4.65 9.24 -2.89
C GLU A 153 3.52 8.51 -2.16
N ALA A 154 2.29 8.60 -2.64
CA ALA A 154 1.17 7.85 -2.07
C ALA A 154 1.38 6.34 -2.19
N ALA A 155 1.86 5.85 -3.34
CA ALA A 155 2.20 4.45 -3.55
C ALA A 155 3.32 3.99 -2.60
N LEU A 156 4.43 4.75 -2.53
CA LEU A 156 5.55 4.47 -1.63
C LEU A 156 5.10 4.39 -0.16
N ASN A 157 4.30 5.35 0.28
CA ASN A 157 3.76 5.38 1.65
C ASN A 157 2.91 4.15 1.97
N SER A 158 2.13 3.66 0.99
CA SER A 158 1.36 2.43 1.16
C SER A 158 2.27 1.21 1.35
N SER A 159 3.31 1.08 0.54
CA SER A 159 4.25 -0.05 0.61
C SER A 159 5.11 -0.02 1.87
N VAL A 160 5.51 1.16 2.34
CA VAL A 160 6.18 1.33 3.65
C VAL A 160 5.27 0.86 4.79
N LYS A 161 4.00 1.28 4.82
CA LYS A 161 3.03 0.83 5.84
C LYS A 161 2.83 -0.69 5.80
N ASN A 162 2.80 -1.29 4.62
CA ASN A 162 2.70 -2.74 4.47
C ASN A 162 3.94 -3.45 5.04
N GLN A 163 5.14 -2.95 4.72
CA GLN A 163 6.39 -3.48 5.27
C GLN A 163 6.42 -3.39 6.81
N GLU A 164 6.01 -2.26 7.38
CA GLU A 164 5.92 -2.08 8.84
C GLU A 164 4.95 -3.08 9.48
N LYS A 165 3.78 -3.28 8.87
CA LYS A 165 2.79 -4.26 9.35
C LYS A 165 3.36 -5.67 9.37
N LEU A 166 4.01 -6.09 8.29
CA LEU A 166 4.65 -7.41 8.19
C LEU A 166 5.79 -7.57 9.20
N THR A 167 6.53 -6.50 9.47
CA THR A 167 7.60 -6.50 10.48
C THR A 167 7.02 -6.73 11.88
N LYS A 168 5.97 -5.99 12.25
CA LYS A 168 5.26 -6.17 13.53
C LYS A 168 4.63 -7.56 13.67
N GLN A 169 4.07 -8.09 12.57
CA GLN A 169 3.55 -9.46 12.55
C GLN A 169 4.66 -10.50 12.84
N GLY A 170 5.87 -10.28 12.30
CA GLY A 170 7.02 -11.14 12.58
C GLY A 170 7.43 -11.14 14.04
N GLU A 171 7.39 -9.97 14.69
CA GLU A 171 7.65 -9.85 16.14
C GLU A 171 6.60 -10.58 16.98
N SER A 172 5.32 -10.45 16.62
CA SER A 172 4.24 -11.19 17.29
C SER A 172 4.44 -12.70 17.17
N LEU A 173 4.68 -13.21 15.96
CA LEU A 173 4.91 -14.64 15.72
C LEU A 173 6.10 -15.19 16.50
N LYS A 174 7.17 -14.40 16.63
CA LYS A 174 8.32 -14.75 17.47
C LYS A 174 7.93 -14.87 18.94
N ASN A 175 7.15 -13.91 19.46
CA ASN A 175 6.67 -13.94 20.84
C ASN A 175 5.74 -15.13 21.10
N ASP A 176 4.84 -15.42 20.16
CA ASP A 176 3.93 -16.57 20.24
C ASP A 176 4.71 -17.89 20.25
N THR A 177 5.75 -18.00 19.42
CA THR A 177 6.66 -19.15 19.41
C THR A 177 7.36 -19.34 20.77
N GLN A 178 7.83 -18.25 21.39
CA GLN A 178 8.44 -18.30 22.71
C GLN A 178 7.46 -18.73 23.81
N LYS A 179 6.22 -18.20 23.76
CA LYS A 179 5.16 -18.58 24.69
C LYS A 179 4.79 -20.06 24.55
N ASN A 180 4.62 -20.53 23.32
CA ASN A 180 4.34 -21.93 23.03
C ASN A 180 5.47 -22.86 23.54
N ALA A 181 6.73 -22.47 23.35
CA ALA A 181 7.88 -23.22 23.89
C ALA A 181 7.90 -23.28 25.42
N LYS A 182 7.51 -22.19 26.10
CA LYS A 182 7.36 -22.18 27.56
C LYS A 182 6.24 -23.12 28.02
N GLU A 183 5.10 -23.07 27.36
CA GLU A 183 3.97 -23.96 27.65
C GLU A 183 4.35 -25.43 27.49
N LYS A 184 5.13 -25.78 26.45
CA LYS A 184 5.69 -27.12 26.28
C LYS A 184 6.49 -27.55 27.51
N SER A 185 7.41 -26.71 27.98
CA SER A 185 8.22 -27.01 29.17
C SER A 185 7.36 -27.19 30.42
N ASP A 186 6.31 -26.40 30.60
CA ASP A 186 5.39 -26.51 31.74
C ASP A 186 4.56 -27.81 31.66
N LEU A 187 4.13 -28.22 30.47
CA LEU A 187 3.42 -29.47 30.23
C LEU A 187 4.32 -30.70 30.47
N GLU A 188 5.56 -30.67 29.99
CA GLU A 188 6.56 -31.73 30.23
C GLU A 188 6.83 -31.91 31.73
N LYS A 189 6.95 -30.79 32.48
CA LYS A 189 7.11 -30.85 33.94
C LYS A 189 5.90 -31.50 34.62
N LYS A 190 4.68 -31.12 34.23
CA LYS A 190 3.44 -31.73 34.77
C LYS A 190 3.37 -33.22 34.48
N LEU A 191 3.85 -33.66 33.31
CA LEU A 191 3.88 -35.07 32.95
C LEU A 191 4.85 -35.85 33.84
N VAL A 192 6.05 -35.30 34.09
CA VAL A 192 7.02 -35.89 35.04
C VAL A 192 6.44 -35.98 36.46
N ASP A 193 5.76 -34.94 36.93
CA ASP A 193 5.15 -34.95 38.28
C ASP A 193 3.97 -35.94 38.38
N ASN A 194 3.15 -36.04 37.33
CA ASN A 194 2.08 -37.03 37.21
C ASN A 194 2.64 -38.47 37.24
N GLU A 195 3.77 -38.74 36.57
CA GLU A 195 4.42 -40.06 36.61
C GLU A 195 5.00 -40.41 37.98
N LYS A 196 5.49 -39.42 38.74
CA LYS A 196 5.93 -39.64 40.13
C LYS A 196 4.75 -40.00 41.02
N GLU A 197 3.63 -39.30 40.88
CA GLU A 197 2.41 -39.60 41.61
C GLU A 197 1.88 -41.00 41.29
N LEU A 198 1.88 -41.40 40.01
CA LEU A 198 1.48 -42.76 39.61
C LEU A 198 2.32 -43.83 40.30
N LYS A 199 3.65 -43.67 40.31
CA LYS A 199 4.56 -44.61 40.99
C LYS A 199 4.28 -44.69 42.49
N ALA A 200 3.92 -43.58 43.14
CA ALA A 200 3.57 -43.57 44.55
C ALA A 200 2.24 -44.30 44.82
N LEU A 201 1.24 -44.11 43.96
CA LEU A 201 -0.05 -44.80 44.04
C LEU A 201 0.09 -46.31 43.79
N ASP A 202 0.90 -46.71 42.80
CA ASP A 202 1.19 -48.12 42.50
C ASP A 202 1.92 -48.79 43.69
N ALA A 203 2.89 -48.10 44.30
CA ALA A 203 3.56 -48.60 45.50
C ALA A 203 2.60 -48.75 46.69
N SER A 204 1.68 -47.81 46.85
CA SER A 204 0.61 -47.88 47.86
C SER A 204 -0.32 -49.08 47.61
N GLU A 205 -0.67 -49.36 46.35
CA GLU A 205 -1.54 -50.50 46.02
C GLU A 205 -0.89 -51.83 46.42
N VAL A 206 0.39 -52.00 46.10
CA VAL A 206 1.15 -53.20 46.49
C VAL A 206 1.16 -53.38 48.01
N GLN A 207 1.28 -52.30 48.77
CA GLN A 207 1.21 -52.36 50.24
C GLN A 207 -0.18 -52.77 50.73
N ILE A 208 -1.25 -52.22 50.15
CA ILE A 208 -2.63 -52.59 50.48
C ILE A 208 -2.90 -54.06 50.15
N GLU A 209 -2.45 -54.55 49.00
CA GLU A 209 -2.58 -55.95 48.60
C GLU A 209 -1.88 -56.91 49.57
N ASN A 210 -0.66 -56.57 50.00
CA ASN A 210 0.08 -57.37 50.96
C ASN A 210 -0.64 -57.44 52.32
N ARG A 211 -1.13 -56.30 52.84
CA ARG A 211 -1.93 -56.26 54.06
C ARG A 211 -3.24 -57.05 53.92
N MET A 212 -3.90 -56.97 52.76
CA MET A 212 -5.11 -57.77 52.50
C MET A 212 -4.85 -59.27 52.56
N LYS A 213 -3.69 -59.76 52.09
CA LYS A 213 -3.33 -61.18 52.18
C LYS A 213 -3.12 -61.62 53.64
N GLU A 214 -2.47 -60.78 54.44
CA GLU A 214 -2.25 -61.05 55.87
C GLU A 214 -3.57 -61.10 56.65
N VAL A 215 -4.46 -60.13 56.47
CA VAL A 215 -5.75 -60.04 57.21
C VAL A 215 -6.74 -61.13 56.75
N LYS A 216 -6.64 -61.61 55.51
CA LYS A 216 -7.43 -62.78 55.04
C LYS A 216 -7.07 -64.06 55.79
N ALA A 217 -5.85 -64.18 56.31
CA ALA A 217 -5.45 -65.33 57.10
C ALA A 217 -6.00 -65.32 58.55
N THR A 218 -6.60 -64.21 59.00
CA THR A 218 -7.01 -64.00 60.40
C THR A 218 -8.52 -63.83 60.61
N ASP A 219 -9.37 -64.05 59.60
CA ASP A 219 -10.84 -63.90 59.62
C ASP A 219 -11.40 -62.55 60.16
N ASN A 220 -10.59 -61.50 60.23
CA ASN A 220 -11.02 -60.18 60.71
C ASN A 220 -11.78 -59.42 59.60
N HIS A 221 -13.09 -59.64 59.55
CA HIS A 221 -13.95 -59.15 58.47
C HIS A 221 -14.07 -57.62 58.39
N GLU A 222 -13.95 -56.91 59.52
CA GLU A 222 -14.04 -55.44 59.55
C GLU A 222 -12.80 -54.79 58.91
N GLU A 223 -11.60 -55.26 59.27
CA GLU A 223 -10.35 -54.77 58.67
C GLU A 223 -10.26 -55.15 57.18
N GLN A 224 -10.80 -56.32 56.78
CA GLN A 224 -10.92 -56.68 55.36
C GLN A 224 -11.78 -55.67 54.58
N GLN A 225 -12.94 -55.26 55.11
CA GLN A 225 -13.81 -54.28 54.46
C GLN A 225 -13.14 -52.90 54.36
N LYS A 226 -12.39 -52.50 55.37
CA LYS A 226 -11.65 -51.23 55.37
C LYS A 226 -10.56 -51.22 54.29
N LEU A 227 -9.74 -52.26 54.23
CA LEU A 227 -8.70 -52.42 53.21
C LEU A 227 -9.27 -52.48 51.79
N LEU A 228 -10.44 -53.12 51.62
CA LEU A 228 -11.13 -53.16 50.34
C LEU A 228 -11.57 -51.75 49.88
N LYS A 229 -12.09 -50.93 50.80
CA LYS A 229 -12.44 -49.53 50.50
C LYS A 229 -11.20 -48.69 50.15
N GLU A 230 -10.09 -48.92 50.84
CA GLU A 230 -8.81 -48.26 50.58
C GLU A 230 -8.27 -48.62 49.19
N SER A 231 -8.23 -49.91 48.83
CA SER A 231 -7.83 -50.39 47.49
C SER A 231 -8.74 -49.85 46.38
N LEU A 232 -10.07 -49.82 46.59
CA LEU A 232 -11.01 -49.21 45.64
C LEU A 232 -10.73 -47.72 45.44
N SER A 233 -10.48 -46.99 46.52
CA SER A 233 -10.13 -45.56 46.46
C SER A 233 -8.82 -45.35 45.72
N ASN A 234 -7.79 -46.16 46.00
CA ASN A 234 -6.49 -46.04 45.37
C ASN A 234 -6.53 -46.41 43.88
N THR A 235 -7.25 -47.47 43.51
CA THR A 235 -7.55 -47.85 42.12
C THR A 235 -8.22 -46.69 41.36
N ASN A 236 -9.19 -46.02 41.97
CA ASN A 236 -9.83 -44.85 41.36
C ASN A 236 -8.85 -43.67 41.16
N ASN A 237 -7.92 -43.47 42.09
CA ASN A 237 -6.89 -42.43 41.96
C ASN A 237 -5.86 -42.77 40.87
N ILE A 238 -5.45 -44.04 40.75
CA ILE A 238 -4.60 -44.54 39.67
C ILE A 238 -5.26 -44.28 38.32
N GLU A 239 -6.54 -44.62 38.18
CA GLU A 239 -7.26 -44.40 36.92
C GLU A 239 -7.36 -42.90 36.59
N LYS A 240 -7.69 -42.05 37.57
CA LYS A 240 -7.69 -40.59 37.38
C LYS A 240 -6.33 -40.07 36.95
N ASN A 241 -5.24 -40.54 37.56
CA ASN A 241 -3.88 -40.14 37.21
C ASN A 241 -3.52 -40.58 35.78
N LYS A 242 -3.90 -41.80 35.36
CA LYS A 242 -3.75 -42.28 33.96
C LYS A 242 -4.53 -41.41 32.97
N GLN A 243 -5.77 -41.03 33.29
CA GLN A 243 -6.57 -40.13 32.45
C GLN A 243 -5.94 -38.73 32.35
N GLN A 244 -5.37 -38.21 33.45
CA GLN A 244 -4.62 -36.96 33.43
C GLN A 244 -3.37 -37.06 32.53
N LYS A 245 -2.64 -38.18 32.58
CA LYS A 245 -1.50 -38.43 31.69
C LYS A 245 -1.90 -38.33 30.22
N ILE A 246 -2.95 -39.05 29.82
CA ILE A 246 -3.47 -39.02 28.44
C ILE A 246 -3.86 -37.60 28.04
N SER A 247 -4.50 -36.84 28.94
CA SER A 247 -4.85 -35.44 28.67
C SER A 247 -3.61 -34.55 28.47
N LEU A 248 -2.56 -34.72 29.27
CA LEU A 248 -1.31 -33.97 29.15
C LEU A 248 -0.56 -34.31 27.86
N GLU A 249 -0.51 -35.59 27.49
CA GLU A 249 0.10 -36.05 26.22
C GLU A 249 -0.63 -35.48 25.00
N ASN A 250 -1.96 -35.45 25.03
CA ASN A 250 -2.75 -34.82 23.98
C ASN A 250 -2.47 -33.31 23.88
N LYS A 251 -2.39 -32.59 25.00
CA LYS A 251 -2.03 -31.16 25.02
C LYS A 251 -0.63 -30.91 24.49
N LEU A 252 0.34 -31.77 24.80
CA LEU A 252 1.70 -31.69 24.24
C LEU A 252 1.69 -31.85 22.72
N LYS A 253 0.90 -32.79 22.21
CA LYS A 253 0.75 -33.00 20.76
C LYS A 253 0.11 -31.79 20.07
N GLU A 254 -0.93 -31.21 20.67
CA GLU A 254 -1.57 -29.99 20.17
C GLU A 254 -0.61 -28.80 20.17
N ASN A 255 0.12 -28.60 21.27
CA ASN A 255 1.14 -27.55 21.40
C ASN A 255 2.24 -27.69 20.35
N GLU A 256 2.72 -28.91 20.07
CA GLU A 256 3.72 -29.17 19.03
C GLU A 256 3.17 -28.88 17.63
N ASN A 257 1.92 -29.24 17.34
CA ASN A 257 1.28 -28.90 16.06
C ASN A 257 1.14 -27.39 15.87
N GLU A 258 0.76 -26.66 16.92
CA GLU A 258 0.71 -25.20 16.90
C GLU A 258 2.11 -24.61 16.67
N ARG A 259 3.14 -25.15 17.31
CA ARG A 259 4.54 -24.74 17.10
C ARG A 259 4.97 -24.85 15.65
N LEU A 260 4.68 -25.98 15.01
CA LEU A 260 5.01 -26.20 13.60
C LEU A 260 4.31 -25.19 12.69
N LYS A 261 3.05 -24.87 12.97
CA LYS A 261 2.32 -23.83 12.26
C LYS A 261 2.95 -22.45 12.45
N LEU A 262 3.29 -22.07 13.69
CA LEU A 262 3.95 -20.80 13.99
C LEU A 262 5.30 -20.64 13.28
N ILE A 263 6.07 -21.74 13.16
CA ILE A 263 7.33 -21.76 12.42
C ILE A 263 7.10 -21.50 10.93
N GLU A 264 6.10 -22.15 10.32
CA GLU A 264 5.77 -21.95 8.90
C GLU A 264 5.24 -20.54 8.63
N ASP A 265 4.38 -20.02 9.51
CA ASP A 265 3.88 -18.65 9.45
C ASP A 265 5.03 -17.64 9.58
N THR A 266 6.00 -17.90 10.45
CA THR A 266 7.21 -17.07 10.62
C THR A 266 8.06 -17.06 9.35
N LYS A 267 8.28 -18.22 8.73
CA LYS A 267 9.04 -18.36 7.49
C LYS A 267 8.36 -17.63 6.33
N THR A 268 7.04 -17.82 6.21
CA THR A 268 6.24 -17.13 5.20
C THR A 268 6.28 -15.60 5.41
N ASN A 269 6.13 -15.14 6.65
CA ASN A 269 6.21 -13.71 6.98
C ASN A 269 7.60 -13.13 6.66
N ALA A 270 8.68 -13.85 6.95
CA ALA A 270 10.04 -13.40 6.61
C ALA A 270 10.23 -13.21 5.10
N SER A 271 9.72 -14.13 4.28
CA SER A 271 9.70 -14.00 2.81
C SER A 271 8.91 -12.76 2.37
N ASN A 272 7.72 -12.55 2.95
CA ASN A 272 6.88 -11.39 2.64
C ASN A 272 7.55 -10.07 3.04
N VAL A 273 8.26 -10.03 4.17
CA VAL A 273 9.04 -8.85 4.59
C VAL A 273 10.14 -8.52 3.58
N THR A 274 10.85 -9.54 3.07
CA THR A 274 11.88 -9.34 2.04
C THR A 274 11.27 -8.80 0.75
N ALA A 275 10.16 -9.39 0.28
CA ALA A 275 9.47 -8.90 -0.92
C ALA A 275 8.97 -7.45 -0.74
N ALA A 276 8.42 -7.11 0.43
CA ALA A 276 7.98 -5.74 0.73
C ALA A 276 9.14 -4.74 0.76
N LYS A 277 10.31 -5.13 1.30
CA LYS A 277 11.52 -4.29 1.26
C LYS A 277 11.99 -4.01 -0.18
N GLU A 278 11.99 -5.02 -1.04
CA GLU A 278 12.33 -4.84 -2.45
C GLU A 278 11.35 -3.92 -3.18
N GLU A 279 10.05 -4.05 -2.87
CA GLU A 279 9.01 -3.17 -3.42
C GLU A 279 9.22 -1.71 -3.02
N VAL A 280 9.47 -1.45 -1.73
CA VAL A 280 9.80 -0.10 -1.22
C VAL A 280 11.03 0.47 -1.93
N ALA A 281 12.08 -0.33 -2.14
CA ALA A 281 13.28 0.11 -2.86
C ALA A 281 12.96 0.49 -4.33
N LYS A 282 12.16 -0.32 -5.03
CA LYS A 282 11.71 -0.04 -6.40
C LYS A 282 10.89 1.24 -6.48
N MET A 283 9.94 1.44 -5.55
CA MET A 283 9.12 2.64 -5.51
C MET A 283 9.91 3.90 -5.16
N THR A 284 10.90 3.79 -4.26
CA THR A 284 11.80 4.89 -3.93
C THR A 284 12.58 5.34 -5.17
N LYS A 285 13.15 4.39 -5.92
CA LYS A 285 13.84 4.69 -7.17
C LYS A 285 12.92 5.29 -8.24
N ALA A 286 11.67 4.80 -8.34
CA ALA A 286 10.69 5.37 -9.27
C ALA A 286 10.36 6.82 -8.90
N LEU A 287 10.20 7.13 -7.61
CA LEU A 287 9.97 8.48 -7.13
C LEU A 287 11.14 9.42 -7.45
N GLU A 288 12.38 8.97 -7.26
CA GLU A 288 13.59 9.73 -7.64
C GLU A 288 13.58 10.08 -9.13
N VAL A 289 13.29 9.11 -10.01
CA VAL A 289 13.21 9.35 -11.46
C VAL A 289 12.17 10.43 -11.80
N VAL A 290 11.00 10.42 -11.16
CA VAL A 290 9.97 11.44 -11.41
C VAL A 290 10.40 12.81 -10.86
N LYS A 291 11.06 12.85 -9.69
CA LYS A 291 11.63 14.09 -9.14
C LYS A 291 12.74 14.66 -10.02
N ASP A 292 13.55 13.82 -10.65
CA ASP A 292 14.56 14.26 -11.61
C ASP A 292 13.94 14.82 -12.90
N LYS A 293 12.79 14.28 -13.36
CA LYS A 293 12.03 14.90 -14.46
C LYS A 293 11.60 16.32 -14.14
N LEU A 294 11.21 16.61 -12.89
CA LEU A 294 10.81 17.95 -12.47
C LEU A 294 11.96 18.96 -12.63
N LYS A 295 13.18 18.57 -12.27
CA LYS A 295 14.38 19.42 -12.40
C LYS A 295 14.67 19.83 -13.85
N ALA A 296 14.23 19.06 -14.84
CA ALA A 296 14.42 19.40 -16.25
C ALA A 296 13.54 20.57 -16.73
N TYR A 297 12.51 20.94 -15.95
CA TYR A 297 11.57 22.04 -16.24
C TYR A 297 11.73 23.24 -15.29
N GLN A 298 12.64 23.16 -14.31
CA GLN A 298 13.01 24.24 -13.39
C GLN A 298 14.26 24.96 -13.88
#